data_AF-A0A2R5G0K1-F1
#
_entry.id   AF-A0A2R5G0K1-F1
#
_cell.length_a   1.000
_cell.length_b   1.000
_cell.length_c   1.000
_cell.angle_alpha   90.00
_cell.angle_beta   90.00
_cell.angle_gamma   90.00
#
_symmetry.space_group_name_H-M   'P 1'
#
loop_
_entity.id
_entity.type
_entity.pdbx_description
1 polymer ?
#
loop_
_entity_poly.entity_id
_entity_poly.type
_entity_poly.pdbx_seq_one_letter_code
_entity_poly.pdbx_strand_id
1 'polypeptide(L)'
;MARSNRLNKIALWSVTTLLAAAFLMFGTLKLTGAQQLVAEFIKWGYPTWFRFFVGVAEIGGAVLLLFPRTVTLASVGLGILMAGCVFSHLKAGEGPQAIPALVLLTLLTVVGYARRSYVTGFRSQID
;
A
#
# COMPACT_ATOMS: atom_id res chain seq x y z
N MET A 1 -7.58 -16.23 27.29
CA MET A 1 -7.23 -14.97 26.57
C MET A 1 -6.03 -15.07 25.61
N ALA A 2 -5.21 -16.14 25.58
CA ALA A 2 -4.02 -16.22 24.72
C ALA A 2 -4.27 -16.57 23.22
N ARG A 3 -5.39 -17.21 22.88
CA ARG A 3 -5.71 -17.69 21.52
C ARG A 3 -6.06 -16.56 20.54
N SER A 4 -6.78 -15.52 21.00
CA SER A 4 -7.17 -14.36 20.17
C SER A 4 -5.95 -13.56 19.69
N ASN A 5 -4.93 -13.43 20.53
CA ASN A 5 -3.69 -12.72 20.17
C ASN A 5 -2.88 -13.44 19.07
N ARG A 6 -2.88 -14.78 19.05
CA ARG A 6 -2.20 -15.55 17.99
C ARG A 6 -2.94 -15.48 16.67
N LEU A 7 -4.27 -15.60 16.70
CA LEU A 7 -5.12 -15.49 15.51
C LEU A 7 -5.05 -14.09 14.87
N ASN A 8 -5.10 -13.02 15.68
CA ASN A 8 -4.97 -11.65 15.19
C ASN A 8 -3.60 -11.40 14.56
N LYS A 9 -2.52 -11.95 15.15
CA LYS A 9 -1.18 -11.86 14.57
C LYS A 9 -1.09 -12.57 13.23
N ILE A 10 -1.63 -13.78 13.12
CA ILE A 10 -1.66 -14.54 11.86
C ILE A 10 -2.47 -13.79 10.81
N ALA A 11 -3.68 -13.33 11.16
CA ALA A 11 -4.54 -12.58 10.25
C ALA A 11 -3.86 -11.30 9.74
N LEU A 12 -3.22 -10.52 10.62
CA LEU A 12 -2.47 -9.32 10.23
C LEU A 12 -1.30 -9.66 9.31
N TRP A 13 -0.55 -10.72 9.60
CA TRP A 13 0.53 -11.17 8.72
C TRP A 13 0.01 -11.60 7.35
N SER A 14 -1.07 -12.39 7.29
CA SER A 14 -1.70 -12.80 6.03
C SER A 14 -2.13 -11.59 5.19
N VAL A 15 -2.82 -10.61 5.79
CA VAL A 15 -3.23 -9.38 5.10
C VAL A 15 -2.03 -8.55 4.65
N THR A 16 -0.98 -8.47 5.47
CA THR A 16 0.25 -7.73 5.14
C THR A 16 0.96 -8.37 3.94
N THR A 17 1.11 -9.70 3.93
CA THR A 17 1.73 -10.43 2.82
C THR A 17 0.91 -10.29 1.54
N LEU A 18 -0.42 -10.36 1.63
CA LEU A 18 -1.31 -10.16 0.49
C LEU A 18 -1.20 -8.73 -0.08
N LEU A 19 -1.16 -7.72 0.79
CA LEU A 19 -0.93 -6.33 0.38
C LEU A 19 0.41 -6.16 -0.32
N ALA A 20 1.49 -6.70 0.27
CA ALA A 20 2.81 -6.63 -0.33
C ALA A 20 2.84 -7.28 -1.71
N ALA A 21 2.22 -8.46 -1.88
CA ALA A 21 2.09 -9.11 -3.17
C ALA A 21 1.31 -8.26 -4.19
N ALA A 22 0.19 -7.65 -3.77
CA ALA A 22 -0.60 -6.78 -4.63
C ALA A 22 0.22 -5.56 -5.11
N PHE A 23 0.91 -4.87 -4.19
CA PHE A 23 1.75 -3.71 -4.54
C PHE A 23 2.95 -4.09 -5.40
N LEU A 24 3.58 -5.25 -5.18
CA LEU A 24 4.62 -5.77 -6.06
C LEU A 24 4.08 -6.01 -7.47
N MET A 25 2.89 -6.60 -7.60
CA MET A 25 2.26 -6.82 -8.89
C MET A 25 1.94 -5.50 -9.60
N PHE A 26 1.23 -4.58 -8.94
CA PHE A 26 0.87 -3.29 -9.52
C PHE A 26 2.10 -2.44 -9.87
N GLY A 27 3.11 -2.43 -8.99
CA GLY A 27 4.36 -1.72 -9.24
C GLY A 27 5.11 -2.32 -10.44
N THR A 28 5.19 -3.64 -10.54
CA THR A 28 5.81 -4.31 -11.69
C THR A 28 5.07 -4.02 -12.98
N LEU A 29 3.74 -4.08 -12.99
CA LEU A 29 2.93 -3.73 -14.17
C LEU A 29 3.12 -2.26 -14.59
N LYS A 30 3.31 -1.37 -13.62
CA LYS A 30 3.69 0.03 -13.88
C LYS A 30 5.10 0.18 -14.41
N LEU A 31 6.03 -0.75 -14.17
CA LEU A 31 7.38 -0.69 -14.74
C LEU A 31 7.46 -1.34 -16.13
N THR A 32 6.82 -2.49 -16.31
CA THR A 32 6.82 -3.24 -17.59
C THR A 32 5.99 -2.56 -18.68
N GLY A 33 5.18 -1.56 -18.32
CA GLY A 33 4.46 -0.76 -19.30
C GLY A 33 3.19 -1.43 -19.80
N ALA A 34 2.45 -2.10 -18.91
CA ALA A 34 1.14 -2.64 -19.25
C ALA A 34 0.27 -1.55 -19.91
N GLN A 35 -0.20 -1.81 -21.13
CA GLN A 35 -0.83 -0.80 -21.99
C GLN A 35 -1.96 -0.03 -21.29
N GLN A 36 -2.77 -0.73 -20.48
CA GLN A 36 -3.84 -0.12 -19.72
C GLN A 36 -3.32 0.94 -18.73
N LEU A 37 -2.32 0.61 -17.92
CA LEU A 37 -1.73 1.56 -16.96
C LEU A 37 -0.99 2.71 -17.63
N VAL A 38 -0.37 2.45 -18.79
CA VAL A 38 0.27 3.53 -19.58
C VAL A 38 -0.79 4.50 -20.09
N ALA A 39 -1.91 3.98 -20.61
CA ALA A 39 -3.02 4.80 -21.10
C ALA A 39 -3.66 5.64 -19.99
N GLU A 40 -3.84 5.09 -18.77
CA GLU A 40 -4.34 5.84 -17.62
C GLU A 40 -3.44 7.05 -17.27
N PHE A 41 -2.12 6.84 -17.19
CA PHE A 41 -1.19 7.94 -16.88
C PHE A 41 -1.16 9.03 -17.96
N ILE A 42 -1.26 8.65 -19.24
CA ILE A 42 -1.38 9.60 -20.36
C ILE A 42 -2.69 10.37 -20.25
N LYS A 43 -3.80 9.67 -19.98
CA LYS A 43 -5.13 10.26 -19.83
C LYS A 43 -5.20 11.27 -18.68
N TRP A 44 -4.53 10.99 -17.56
CA TRP A 44 -4.43 11.92 -16.43
C TRP A 44 -3.52 13.13 -16.71
N GLY A 45 -2.80 13.13 -17.83
CA GLY A 45 -1.87 14.19 -18.22
C GLY A 45 -0.54 14.14 -17.46
N TYR A 46 -0.18 12.99 -16.88
CA TYR A 46 1.10 12.84 -16.20
C TYR A 46 2.24 12.53 -17.16
N PRO A 47 3.46 13.03 -16.86
CA PRO A 47 4.66 12.64 -17.60
C PRO A 47 4.90 11.13 -17.52
N THR A 48 5.42 10.52 -18.59
CA THR A 48 5.71 9.08 -18.62
C THR A 48 6.69 8.64 -17.54
N TRP A 49 7.64 9.50 -17.14
CA TRP A 49 8.59 9.21 -16.06
C TRP A 49 7.90 9.05 -14.69
N PHE A 50 6.78 9.74 -14.46
CA PHE A 50 6.05 9.68 -13.19
C PHE A 50 5.49 8.27 -12.94
N ARG A 51 5.06 7.57 -13.99
CA ARG A 51 4.64 6.16 -13.90
C ARG A 51 5.76 5.28 -13.34
N PHE A 52 7.00 5.46 -13.80
CA PHE A 52 8.14 4.69 -13.30
C PHE A 52 8.45 5.04 -11.84
N PHE A 53 8.38 6.33 -11.48
CA PHE A 53 8.54 6.76 -10.09
C PHE A 53 7.52 6.07 -9.15
N VAL A 54 6.24 6.08 -9.52
CA VAL A 54 5.18 5.40 -8.74
C VAL A 54 5.44 3.90 -8.70
N GLY A 55 5.80 3.27 -9.82
CA GLY A 55 6.10 1.83 -9.86
C GLY A 55 7.26 1.42 -8.93
N VAL A 56 8.36 2.16 -8.94
CA VAL A 56 9.50 1.90 -8.04
C VAL A 56 9.10 2.13 -6.58
N ALA A 57 8.35 3.19 -6.29
CA ALA A 57 7.88 3.51 -4.94
C ALA A 57 6.91 2.45 -4.40
N GLU A 58 6.02 1.89 -5.23
CA GLU A 58 5.13 0.79 -4.86
C GLU A 58 5.91 -0.48 -4.52
N ILE A 59 6.91 -0.85 -5.34
CA ILE A 59 7.76 -2.02 -5.07
C ILE A 59 8.58 -1.80 -3.79
N GLY A 60 9.21 -0.64 -3.64
CA GLY A 60 9.98 -0.31 -2.44
C GLY A 60 9.10 -0.32 -1.18
N GLY A 61 7.91 0.28 -1.24
CA GLY A 61 6.93 0.25 -0.17
C GLY A 61 6.46 -1.16 0.15
N ALA A 62 6.21 -2.01 -0.85
CA ALA A 62 5.80 -3.39 -0.66
C ALA A 62 6.87 -4.23 0.07
N VAL A 63 8.14 -4.06 -0.31
CA VAL A 63 9.27 -4.70 0.36
C VAL A 63 9.37 -4.21 1.81
N LEU A 64 9.27 -2.90 2.05
CA LEU A 64 9.28 -2.32 3.39
C LEU A 64 8.09 -2.75 4.25
N LEU A 65 6.95 -3.11 3.65
CA LEU A 65 5.76 -3.61 4.35
C LEU A 65 6.00 -4.98 5.00
N LEU A 66 6.95 -5.77 4.47
CA LEU A 66 7.29 -7.10 5.00
C LEU A 66 8.13 -7.03 6.28
N PHE A 67 8.82 -5.91 6.52
CA PHE A 67 9.66 -5.73 7.71
C PHE A 67 8.89 -5.05 8.85
N PRO A 68 8.73 -5.70 10.03
CA PRO A 68 7.92 -5.18 11.13
C PRO A 68 8.29 -3.78 11.60
N ARG A 69 9.57 -3.41 11.50
CA ARG A 69 10.08 -2.09 11.93
C ARG A 69 9.72 -0.96 10.98
N THR A 70 9.50 -1.24 9.70
CA THR A 70 9.25 -0.23 8.66
C THR A 70 7.81 -0.18 8.20
N VAL A 71 6.92 -1.06 8.73
CA VAL A 71 5.51 -1.14 8.29
C VAL A 71 4.82 0.21 8.39
N THR A 72 4.96 0.95 9.49
CA THR A 72 4.29 2.25 9.61
C THR A 72 4.74 3.24 8.53
N LEU A 73 6.04 3.29 8.25
CA LEU A 73 6.58 4.16 7.19
C LEU A 73 6.11 3.72 5.80
N ALA A 74 6.15 2.41 5.53
CA ALA A 74 5.68 1.82 4.28
C ALA A 74 4.18 2.06 4.05
N SER A 75 3.36 1.87 5.08
CA SER A 75 1.91 2.12 5.03
C SER A 75 1.57 3.58 4.74
N VAL A 76 2.32 4.53 5.31
CA VAL A 76 2.14 5.96 5.02
C VAL A 76 2.55 6.27 3.58
N GLY A 77 3.73 5.82 3.15
CA GLY A 77 4.22 6.06 1.78
C GLY A 77 3.29 5.49 0.71
N LEU A 78 2.91 4.22 0.84
CA LEU A 78 1.96 3.58 -0.07
C LEU A 78 0.56 4.21 0.04
N GLY A 79 0.16 4.64 1.23
CA GLY A 79 -1.11 5.34 1.44
C GLY A 79 -1.17 6.66 0.67
N ILE A 80 -0.08 7.43 0.64
CA ILE A 80 0.02 8.66 -0.16
C ILE A 80 -0.14 8.35 -1.66
N LEU A 81 0.50 7.29 -2.15
CA LEU A 81 0.36 6.87 -3.56
C LEU A 81 -1.08 6.46 -3.90
N MET A 82 -1.74 5.71 -3.01
CA MET A 82 -3.15 5.33 -3.20
C MET A 82 -4.09 6.53 -3.14
N ALA A 83 -3.85 7.49 -2.25
CA ALA A 83 -4.62 8.72 -2.21
C ALA A 83 -4.48 9.52 -3.51
N GLY A 84 -3.26 9.62 -4.05
CA GLY A 84 -3.01 10.23 -5.36
C GLY A 84 -3.70 9.50 -6.52
N CYS A 85 -3.72 8.17 -6.47
CA CYS A 85 -4.42 7.33 -7.45
C CYS A 85 -5.94 7.57 -7.42
N VAL A 86 -6.55 7.54 -6.23
CA VAL A 86 -7.98 7.84 -6.03
C VAL A 86 -8.31 9.24 -6.54
N PHE A 87 -7.50 10.25 -6.18
CA PHE A 87 -7.68 11.61 -6.67
C PHE A 87 -7.64 11.69 -8.20
N SER A 88 -6.71 10.98 -8.84
CA SER A 88 -6.55 10.96 -10.29
C SER A 88 -7.79 10.37 -10.99
N HIS A 89 -8.29 9.23 -10.50
CA HIS A 89 -9.53 8.64 -11.02
C HIS A 89 -10.76 9.53 -10.79
N LEU A 90 -10.91 10.13 -9.61
CA LEU A 90 -12.03 11.03 -9.34
C LEU A 90 -12.00 12.27 -10.26
N LYS A 91 -10.81 12.85 -10.47
CA LYS A 91 -10.63 13.98 -11.39
C LYS A 91 -10.94 13.60 -12.85
N ALA A 92 -10.66 12.35 -13.23
CA ALA A 92 -10.97 11.81 -14.55
C ALA A 92 -12.45 11.40 -14.74
N GLY A 93 -13.29 11.50 -13.70
CA GLY A 93 -14.69 11.07 -13.75
C GLY A 93 -14.88 9.55 -13.63
N GLU A 94 -13.86 8.83 -13.15
CA GLU A 94 -13.75 7.38 -13.12
C GLU A 94 -13.92 6.81 -11.70
N GLY A 95 -15.02 7.20 -11.04
CA GLY A 95 -15.33 6.75 -9.67
C GLY A 95 -15.19 5.23 -9.47
N PRO A 96 -15.74 4.37 -10.36
CA PRO A 96 -15.62 2.92 -10.23
C PRO A 96 -14.18 2.41 -10.29
N GLN A 97 -13.31 3.04 -11.08
CA GLN A 97 -11.91 2.65 -11.23
C GLN A 97 -11.06 3.05 -10.01
N ALA A 98 -11.55 3.97 -9.17
CA ALA A 98 -10.93 4.29 -7.89
C ALA A 98 -11.15 3.22 -6.80
N ILE A 99 -12.11 2.30 -6.98
CA ILE A 99 -12.49 1.30 -5.96
C ILE A 99 -11.29 0.44 -5.52
N PRO A 100 -10.47 -0.15 -6.42
CA PRO A 100 -9.32 -0.95 -6.00
C PRO A 100 -8.31 -0.13 -5.17
N ALA A 101 -8.05 1.12 -5.56
CA ALA A 101 -7.15 2.01 -4.83
C ALA A 101 -7.70 2.36 -3.43
N LEU A 102 -9.02 2.59 -3.30
CA LEU A 102 -9.68 2.81 -2.01
C LEU A 102 -9.61 1.59 -1.10
N VAL A 103 -9.80 0.39 -1.63
CA VAL A 103 -9.68 -0.85 -0.87
C VAL A 103 -8.26 -1.03 -0.35
N LEU A 104 -7.25 -0.85 -1.20
CA LEU A 104 -5.85 -0.93 -0.79
C LEU A 104 -5.48 0.14 0.24
N LEU A 105 -5.94 1.37 0.07
CA LEU A 105 -5.75 2.46 1.03
C LEU A 105 -6.35 2.12 2.41
N THR A 106 -7.57 1.59 2.42
CA THR A 106 -8.25 1.20 3.65
C THR A 106 -7.50 0.09 4.38
N LEU A 107 -7.09 -0.96 3.64
CA LEU A 107 -6.33 -2.07 4.19
C LEU A 107 -4.95 -1.62 4.72
N LEU A 108 -4.24 -0.74 4.00
CA LEU A 108 -2.98 -0.16 4.46
C LEU A 108 -3.15 0.64 5.75
N THR A 109 -4.24 1.39 5.87
CA THR A 109 -4.54 2.19 7.05
C THR A 109 -4.81 1.29 8.26
N VAL A 110 -5.59 0.23 8.08
CA VAL A 110 -5.87 -0.78 9.12
C VAL A 110 -4.58 -1.49 9.55
N VAL A 111 -3.76 -1.97 8.61
CA VAL A 111 -2.49 -2.65 8.92
C VAL A 111 -1.51 -1.70 9.61
N GLY A 112 -1.38 -0.47 9.12
CA GLY A 112 -0.52 0.55 9.69
C GLY A 112 -0.92 0.91 11.12
N TYR A 113 -2.22 1.07 11.37
CA TYR A 113 -2.76 1.35 12.71
C TYR A 113 -2.58 0.17 13.66
N ALA A 114 -2.97 -1.04 13.22
CA ALA A 114 -2.87 -2.25 14.04
C ALA A 114 -1.42 -2.60 14.40
N ARG A 115 -0.46 -2.36 13.51
CA ARG A 115 0.97 -2.62 13.77
C ARG A 115 1.64 -1.53 14.60
N ARG A 116 1.17 -0.29 14.57
CA ARG A 116 1.67 0.80 15.44
C ARG A 116 1.56 0.43 16.92
N SER A 117 0.45 -0.23 17.30
CA SER A 117 0.18 -0.67 18.67
C SER A 117 1.11 -1.79 19.17
N TYR A 118 1.79 -2.52 18.29
CA TYR A 118 2.78 -3.53 18.69
C TYR A 118 4.18 -2.94 18.92
N VAL A 119 4.52 -1.82 18.28
CA VAL A 119 5.83 -1.17 18.40
C VAL A 119 5.96 -0.39 19.71
N THR A 120 4.87 0.19 20.23
CA THR A 120 4.86 0.93 21.50
C THR A 120 4.91 0.03 22.74
N GLY A 121 4.44 -1.21 22.66
CA GLY A 121 4.42 -2.15 23.80
C GLY A 121 5.80 -2.68 24.22
N PHE A 122 6.85 -2.51 23.41
CA PHE A 122 8.21 -2.91 23.77
C PHE A 122 8.94 -1.86 24.62
N ARG A 123 8.45 -0.61 24.62
CA ARG A 123 9.11 0.51 25.30
C ARG A 123 8.81 0.56 26.80
N SER A 124 7.74 -0.10 27.27
CA SER A 124 7.36 -0.13 28.69
C SER A 124 7.90 -1.34 29.47
N GLN A 125 8.83 -2.12 28.90
CA GLN A 125 9.48 -3.26 29.58
C GLN A 125 10.95 -2.98 29.89
N ILE A 126 11.44 -1.78 29.58
CA ILE A 126 12.84 -1.35 29.78
C ILE A 126 12.90 -0.12 30.73
N ASP A 127 11.75 0.38 31.16
CA ASP A 127 11.59 1.40 32.21
C ASP A 127 11.07 0.74 33.48
#